data_AF-A0A511DKZ8-F1
#
_entry.id   AF-A0A511DKZ8-F1
#
_cell.length_a   1.000
_cell.length_b   1.000
_cell.length_c   1.000
_cell.angle_alpha   90.00
_cell.angle_beta   90.00
_cell.angle_gamma   90.00
#
_symmetry.space_group_name_H-M   'P 1'
#
loop_
_entity.id
_entity.type
_entity.pdbx_description
1 polymer ?
#
loop_
_entity_poly.entity_id
_entity_poly.type
_entity_poly.pdbx_seq_one_letter_code
_entity_poly.pdbx_strand_id
1 'polypeptide(L)'
;MSGVTTGEGGGAKAVPTAAELDDMSPEELARLATELDDVVVQHNAPKFPVPGTRAEKRAERTVAFWFVLSALAALAFVVAFIAWPHEYVPPSDPGYTMYSLYTPVVGVTFGLAVLSLGVGVITYVRKFFPEEVSVQQRHDGPSDEVARRTVMAQLASAGKDTTIARRSLIKRSAGAAAGLFGIGLGIAAIGPLIRNPWKDGPDSPLWVTGWRPENGETVFLRADTGELSEIRRVRPEDMEPGSMQTVFPFRESERGDEEALLHAQKASDAPVMLIRLRPGTPVVKRAGQEDFNYGDYYAFSKICTHLGCPTSLYQAQDNRILCPCHQSQFLATEYARPVFGPATRALPQLPITVDEQGYFVARSDFPEAVGPAFWERRS
;
A
#
# COMPACT_ATOMS: atom_id res chain seq x y z
N MET A 1 -36.65 -37.54 -39.32
CA MET A 1 -35.76 -36.86 -40.29
C MET A 1 -36.52 -35.70 -40.88
N SER A 2 -36.35 -34.50 -40.34
CA SER A 2 -36.82 -33.25 -40.96
C SER A 2 -35.77 -32.20 -40.63
N GLY A 3 -35.09 -31.74 -41.68
CA GLY A 3 -33.85 -30.99 -41.60
C GLY A 3 -34.04 -29.61 -40.99
N VAL A 4 -33.12 -29.26 -40.08
CA VAL A 4 -32.86 -27.89 -39.66
C VAL A 4 -32.06 -27.24 -40.77
N THR A 5 -32.71 -26.35 -41.53
CA THR A 5 -32.03 -25.47 -42.49
C THR A 5 -31.34 -24.37 -41.70
N THR A 6 -30.01 -24.41 -41.68
CA THR A 6 -29.16 -23.28 -41.32
C THR A 6 -29.41 -22.15 -42.32
N GLY A 7 -29.98 -21.04 -41.84
CA GLY A 7 -30.21 -19.85 -42.65
C GLY A 7 -28.91 -19.16 -43.01
N GLU A 8 -28.37 -19.47 -44.19
CA GLU A 8 -27.51 -18.57 -44.94
C GLU A 8 -28.37 -17.44 -45.53
N GLY A 9 -28.00 -16.18 -45.29
CA GLY A 9 -28.61 -15.04 -45.97
C GLY A 9 -28.73 -13.81 -45.11
N GLY A 10 -27.64 -13.03 -45.00
CA GLY A 10 -27.72 -11.62 -44.68
C GLY A 10 -28.40 -10.87 -45.83
N GLY A 11 -29.72 -10.92 -45.88
CA GLY A 11 -30.50 -9.99 -46.69
C GLY A 11 -30.37 -8.62 -46.05
N ALA A 12 -29.87 -7.63 -46.80
CA ALA A 12 -29.93 -6.24 -46.37
C ALA A 12 -31.38 -5.93 -46.00
N LYS A 13 -31.65 -5.69 -44.71
CA LYS A 13 -32.95 -5.22 -44.25
C LYS A 13 -33.25 -3.94 -45.03
N ALA A 14 -34.37 -3.91 -45.74
CA ALA A 14 -34.73 -2.75 -46.53
C ALA A 14 -34.84 -1.54 -45.60
N VAL A 15 -33.91 -0.59 -45.74
CA VAL A 15 -33.93 0.65 -44.97
C VAL A 15 -35.10 1.47 -45.52
N PRO A 16 -36.09 1.86 -44.68
CA PRO A 16 -37.22 2.65 -45.15
C PRO A 16 -36.79 3.98 -45.76
N THR A 17 -37.55 4.48 -46.72
CA THR A 17 -37.34 5.80 -47.33
C THR A 17 -37.68 6.92 -46.34
N ALA A 18 -37.14 8.12 -46.57
CA ALA A 18 -37.42 9.26 -45.70
C ALA A 18 -38.92 9.56 -45.57
N ALA A 19 -39.69 9.43 -46.65
CA ALA A 19 -41.14 9.62 -46.63
C ALA A 19 -41.86 8.54 -45.80
N GLU A 20 -41.38 7.29 -45.83
CA GLU A 20 -41.94 6.21 -45.00
C GLU A 20 -41.61 6.40 -43.52
N LEU A 21 -40.43 6.95 -43.20
CA LEU A 21 -40.06 7.28 -41.82
C LEU A 21 -40.90 8.42 -41.24
N ASP A 22 -41.22 9.43 -42.05
CA ASP A 22 -42.06 10.56 -41.65
C ASP A 22 -43.51 10.14 -41.35
N ASP A 23 -43.97 9.05 -41.95
CA ASP A 23 -45.32 8.49 -41.76
C ASP A 23 -45.41 7.48 -40.59
N MET A 24 -44.28 7.10 -39.98
CA MET A 24 -44.23 6.14 -38.85
C MET A 24 -44.49 6.79 -37.50
N SER A 25 -45.22 6.09 -36.63
CA SER A 25 -45.36 6.47 -35.22
C SER A 25 -44.05 6.32 -34.43
N PRO A 26 -43.88 7.01 -33.29
CA PRO A 26 -42.72 6.84 -32.41
C PRO A 26 -42.49 5.37 -31.99
N GLU A 27 -43.55 4.61 -31.77
CA GLU A 27 -43.48 3.18 -31.43
C GLU A 27 -42.97 2.33 -32.60
N GLU A 28 -43.41 2.65 -33.82
CA GLU A 28 -42.95 1.97 -35.03
C GLU A 28 -41.47 2.29 -35.32
N LEU A 29 -41.06 3.54 -35.12
CA LEU A 29 -39.66 3.95 -35.21
C LEU A 29 -38.79 3.28 -34.14
N ALA A 30 -39.28 3.15 -32.91
CA ALA A 30 -38.58 2.43 -31.85
C ALA A 30 -38.41 0.94 -32.18
N ARG A 31 -39.46 0.30 -32.73
CA ARG A 31 -39.39 -1.09 -33.21
C ARG A 31 -38.40 -1.24 -34.37
N LEU A 32 -38.45 -0.33 -35.35
CA LEU A 32 -37.51 -0.31 -36.46
C LEU A 32 -36.06 -0.20 -35.98
N ALA A 33 -35.78 0.65 -35.00
CA ALA A 33 -34.44 0.76 -34.42
C ALA A 33 -33.96 -0.57 -33.82
N THR A 34 -34.79 -1.26 -33.03
CA THR A 34 -34.44 -2.58 -32.49
C THR A 34 -34.22 -3.62 -33.58
N GLU A 35 -35.05 -3.60 -34.63
CA GLU A 35 -34.92 -4.52 -35.76
C GLU A 35 -33.62 -4.29 -36.53
N LEU A 36 -33.18 -3.04 -36.71
CA LEU A 36 -31.91 -2.73 -37.38
C LEU A 36 -30.70 -3.35 -36.67
N ASP A 37 -30.73 -3.45 -35.34
CA ASP A 37 -29.66 -4.01 -34.50
C ASP A 37 -29.85 -5.51 -34.15
N ASP A 38 -30.71 -6.22 -34.88
CA ASP A 38 -31.06 -7.62 -34.63
C ASP A 38 -31.59 -7.88 -33.20
N VAL A 39 -32.25 -6.87 -32.62
CA VAL A 39 -32.94 -6.92 -31.33
C VAL A 39 -34.43 -7.16 -31.56
N VAL A 40 -34.96 -8.22 -30.95
CA VAL A 40 -36.41 -8.53 -30.96
C VAL A 40 -36.98 -8.32 -29.56
N VAL A 41 -37.87 -7.35 -29.41
CA VAL A 41 -38.62 -7.13 -28.17
C VAL A 41 -39.76 -8.16 -28.08
N GLN A 42 -39.64 -9.15 -27.19
CA GLN A 42 -40.63 -10.22 -27.01
C GLN A 42 -41.79 -9.81 -26.11
N HIS A 43 -41.48 -9.03 -25.07
CA HIS A 43 -42.46 -8.58 -24.09
C HIS A 43 -42.10 -7.16 -23.67
N ASN A 44 -43.08 -6.26 -23.63
CA ASN A 44 -42.93 -4.91 -23.10
C ASN A 44 -44.31 -4.45 -22.60
N ALA A 45 -44.58 -4.66 -21.31
CA ALA A 45 -45.87 -4.32 -20.71
C ALA A 45 -45.71 -3.27 -19.61
N PRO A 46 -46.60 -2.25 -19.58
CA PRO A 46 -46.61 -1.27 -18.49
C PRO A 46 -46.99 -1.94 -17.17
N LYS A 47 -46.31 -1.55 -16.08
CA LYS A 47 -46.57 -2.08 -14.73
C LYS A 47 -47.97 -1.77 -14.22
N PHE A 48 -48.53 -0.62 -14.62
CA PHE A 48 -49.87 -0.16 -14.27
C PHE A 48 -50.66 0.15 -15.54
N PRO A 49 -51.36 -0.83 -16.14
CA PRO A 49 -52.12 -0.61 -17.37
C PRO A 49 -53.39 0.23 -17.16
N VAL A 50 -53.90 0.29 -15.93
CA VAL A 50 -55.06 1.12 -15.56
C VAL A 50 -54.56 2.34 -14.77
N PRO A 51 -54.79 3.56 -15.26
CA PRO A 51 -54.38 4.78 -14.56
C PRO A 51 -55.14 5.01 -13.25
N GLY A 52 -54.47 5.61 -12.26
CA GLY A 52 -55.07 6.15 -11.04
C GLY A 52 -55.46 5.10 -9.99
N THR A 53 -54.95 3.87 -10.10
CA THR A 53 -55.31 2.79 -9.17
C THR A 53 -54.75 3.05 -7.77
N ARG A 54 -55.39 2.45 -6.75
CA ARG A 54 -54.88 2.52 -5.37
C ARG A 54 -53.50 1.89 -5.21
N ALA A 55 -53.20 0.86 -6.00
CA ALA A 55 -51.90 0.19 -6.00
C ALA A 55 -50.79 1.06 -6.58
N GLU A 56 -51.07 1.74 -7.71
CA GLU A 56 -50.17 2.70 -8.35
C GLU A 56 -49.84 3.87 -7.39
N LYS A 57 -50.85 4.50 -6.80
CA LYS A 57 -50.63 5.59 -5.82
C LYS A 57 -49.82 5.15 -4.59
N ARG A 58 -49.93 3.88 -4.18
CA ARG A 58 -49.11 3.32 -3.09
C ARG A 58 -47.65 3.12 -3.53
N ALA A 59 -47.43 2.63 -4.75
CA ALA A 59 -46.10 2.48 -5.33
C ALA A 59 -45.39 3.84 -5.46
N GLU A 60 -46.13 4.85 -5.95
CA GLU A 60 -45.66 6.23 -6.07
C GLU A 60 -45.18 6.79 -4.72
N ARG A 61 -46.02 6.68 -3.67
CA ARG A 61 -45.67 7.12 -2.31
C ARG A 61 -44.45 6.39 -1.75
N THR A 62 -44.29 5.10 -2.07
CA THR A 62 -43.13 4.31 -1.62
C THR A 62 -41.84 4.84 -2.23
N VAL A 63 -41.85 5.15 -3.52
CA VAL A 63 -40.69 5.73 -4.23
C VAL A 63 -40.41 7.14 -3.72
N ALA A 64 -41.45 7.98 -3.62
CA ALA A 64 -41.34 9.35 -3.13
C ALA A 64 -40.77 9.39 -1.69
N PHE A 65 -41.16 8.46 -0.81
CA PHE A 65 -40.61 8.37 0.54
C PHE A 65 -39.08 8.25 0.54
N TRP A 66 -38.50 7.39 -0.31
CA TRP A 66 -37.04 7.22 -0.38
C TRP A 66 -36.32 8.46 -0.90
N PHE A 67 -36.88 9.14 -1.90
CA PHE A 67 -36.31 10.40 -2.38
C PHE A 67 -36.41 11.53 -1.34
N VAL A 68 -37.52 11.62 -0.60
CA VAL A 68 -37.66 12.57 0.50
C VAL A 68 -36.69 12.26 1.63
N LEU A 69 -36.55 10.98 2.03
CA LEU A 69 -35.58 10.57 3.03
C LEU A 69 -34.15 10.91 2.60
N SER A 70 -33.81 10.68 1.33
CA SER A 70 -32.53 11.07 0.75
C SER A 70 -32.29 12.57 0.85
N ALA A 71 -33.28 13.40 0.50
CA ALA A 71 -33.15 14.86 0.53
C ALA A 71 -32.99 15.37 1.96
N LEU A 72 -33.75 14.82 2.92
CA LEU A 72 -33.65 15.18 4.34
C LEU A 72 -32.29 14.76 4.93
N ALA A 73 -31.81 13.56 4.61
CA ALA A 73 -30.50 13.09 5.03
C ALA A 73 -29.36 13.91 4.42
N ALA A 74 -29.46 14.29 3.14
CA ALA A 74 -28.50 15.17 2.49
C ALA A 74 -28.48 16.57 3.11
N LEU A 75 -29.65 17.13 3.45
CA LEU A 75 -29.73 18.40 4.17
C LEU A 75 -29.11 18.28 5.57
N ALA A 76 -29.40 17.21 6.31
CA ALA A 76 -28.80 16.95 7.61
C ALA A 76 -27.27 16.82 7.51
N PHE A 77 -26.77 16.18 6.45
CA PHE A 77 -25.33 16.12 6.16
C PHE A 77 -24.74 17.51 5.95
N VAL A 78 -25.34 18.35 5.09
CA VAL A 78 -24.83 19.71 4.83
C VAL A 78 -24.81 20.54 6.12
N VAL A 79 -25.87 20.46 6.93
CA VAL A 79 -25.96 21.18 8.21
C VAL A 79 -24.90 20.66 9.19
N ALA A 80 -24.78 19.34 9.35
CA ALA A 80 -23.78 18.76 10.24
C ALA A 80 -22.35 19.06 9.78
N PHE A 81 -22.09 19.04 8.48
CA PHE A 81 -20.77 19.32 7.94
C PHE A 81 -20.31 20.77 8.19
N ILE A 82 -21.23 21.74 8.09
CA ILE A 82 -20.93 23.17 8.22
C ILE A 82 -21.02 23.65 9.67
N ALA A 83 -22.06 23.26 10.41
CA ALA A 83 -22.44 23.89 11.67
C ALA A 83 -22.11 23.08 12.92
N TRP A 84 -21.59 21.85 12.77
CA TRP A 84 -21.25 20.99 13.91
C TRP A 84 -19.82 21.28 14.41
N PRO A 85 -19.56 21.24 15.73
CA PRO A 85 -18.22 21.45 16.29
C PRO A 85 -17.28 20.32 15.86
N HIS A 86 -16.34 20.65 14.97
CA HIS A 86 -15.38 19.71 14.37
C HIS A 86 -13.95 19.89 14.88
N GLU A 87 -13.67 20.99 15.58
CA GLU A 87 -12.37 21.24 16.19
C GLU A 87 -12.09 20.22 17.31
N TYR A 88 -10.84 19.76 17.38
CA TYR A 88 -10.43 18.76 18.38
C TYR A 88 -10.65 19.30 19.80
N VAL A 89 -11.37 18.51 20.60
CA VAL A 89 -11.53 18.72 22.03
C VAL A 89 -10.93 17.50 22.74
N PRO A 90 -10.07 17.67 23.76
CA PRO A 90 -9.53 16.54 24.48
C PRO A 90 -10.62 15.84 25.32
N PRO A 91 -10.48 14.53 25.64
CA PRO A 91 -11.51 13.77 26.36
C PRO A 91 -11.89 14.31 27.75
N SER A 92 -11.02 15.11 28.36
CA SER A 92 -11.23 15.74 29.66
C SER A 92 -12.14 16.96 29.63
N ASP A 93 -12.32 17.57 28.46
CA ASP A 93 -12.88 18.91 28.37
C ASP A 93 -14.37 18.90 27.99
N PRO A 94 -15.16 19.87 28.47
CA PRO A 94 -16.55 20.04 28.05
C PRO A 94 -16.62 20.20 26.53
N GLY A 95 -17.49 19.41 25.87
CA GLY A 95 -17.66 19.45 24.41
C GLY A 95 -17.03 18.26 23.67
N TYR A 96 -16.22 17.43 24.33
CA TYR A 96 -15.65 16.21 23.73
C TYR A 96 -16.71 15.32 23.08
N THR A 97 -17.85 15.13 23.75
CA THR A 97 -18.94 14.33 23.20
C THR A 97 -19.42 14.87 21.86
N MET A 98 -19.61 16.18 21.74
CA MET A 98 -20.06 16.80 20.49
C MET A 98 -19.01 16.68 19.39
N TYR A 99 -17.73 16.92 19.71
CA TYR A 99 -16.62 16.68 18.79
C TYR A 99 -16.57 15.22 18.30
N SER A 100 -16.63 14.25 19.21
CA SER A 100 -16.54 12.82 18.90
C SER A 100 -17.69 12.33 18.00
N LEU A 101 -18.84 13.01 18.04
CA LEU A 101 -20.01 12.72 17.21
C LEU A 101 -19.92 13.32 15.81
N TYR A 102 -19.02 14.26 15.53
CA TYR A 102 -18.90 14.89 14.22
C TYR A 102 -18.76 13.86 13.08
N THR A 103 -17.72 13.03 13.15
CA THR A 103 -17.43 12.03 12.10
C THR A 103 -18.56 11.00 11.95
N PRO A 104 -19.11 10.39 13.03
CA PRO A 104 -20.28 9.52 12.92
C PRO A 104 -21.51 10.20 12.30
N VAL A 105 -21.85 11.41 12.72
CA VAL A 105 -23.03 12.13 12.22
C VAL A 105 -22.88 12.44 10.73
N VAL A 106 -21.73 12.95 10.31
CA VAL A 106 -21.42 13.21 8.90
C VAL A 106 -21.51 11.91 8.09
N GLY A 107 -20.89 10.82 8.58
CA GLY A 107 -20.92 9.53 7.91
C GLY A 107 -22.32 8.93 7.77
N VAL A 108 -23.13 8.95 8.83
CA VAL A 108 -24.48 8.40 8.83
C VAL A 108 -25.42 9.22 7.94
N THR A 109 -25.37 10.55 8.03
CA THR A 109 -26.24 11.42 7.23
C THR A 109 -25.89 11.34 5.75
N PHE A 110 -24.61 11.35 5.39
CA PHE A 110 -24.16 11.15 4.01
C PHE A 110 -24.51 9.76 3.48
N GLY A 111 -24.18 8.71 4.24
CA GLY A 111 -24.45 7.32 3.85
C GLY A 111 -25.95 7.07 3.67
N LEU A 112 -26.79 7.58 4.57
CA LEU A 112 -28.24 7.47 4.47
C LEU A 112 -28.80 8.22 3.26
N ALA A 113 -28.22 9.37 2.90
CA ALA A 113 -28.61 10.12 1.70
C ALA A 113 -28.38 9.29 0.43
N VAL A 114 -27.14 8.81 0.23
CA VAL A 114 -26.78 8.03 -0.97
C VAL A 114 -27.53 6.70 -1.01
N LEU A 115 -27.65 6.00 0.13
CA LEU A 115 -28.39 4.75 0.22
C LEU A 115 -29.86 4.94 -0.14
N SER A 116 -30.52 5.95 0.44
CA SER A 116 -31.94 6.23 0.18
C SER A 116 -32.16 6.65 -1.27
N LEU A 117 -31.24 7.42 -1.86
CA LEU A 117 -31.27 7.76 -3.29
C LEU A 117 -31.22 6.50 -4.15
N GLY A 118 -30.25 5.62 -3.90
CA GLY A 118 -30.10 4.36 -4.63
C GLY A 118 -31.32 3.45 -4.51
N VAL A 119 -31.86 3.28 -3.29
CA VAL A 119 -33.09 2.52 -3.05
C VAL A 119 -34.28 3.17 -3.76
N GLY A 120 -34.38 4.50 -3.76
CA GLY A 120 -35.41 5.25 -4.48
C GLY A 120 -35.38 4.98 -5.98
N VAL A 121 -34.21 5.10 -6.62
CA VAL A 121 -34.03 4.84 -8.06
C VAL A 121 -34.33 3.38 -8.40
N ILE A 122 -33.79 2.41 -7.66
CA ILE A 122 -34.06 0.99 -7.91
C ILE A 122 -35.55 0.68 -7.73
N THR A 123 -36.18 1.22 -6.69
CA THR A 123 -37.62 1.01 -6.46
C THR A 123 -38.46 1.64 -7.56
N TYR A 124 -38.06 2.81 -8.08
CA TYR A 124 -38.71 3.45 -9.22
C TYR A 124 -38.65 2.56 -10.47
N VAL A 125 -37.44 2.08 -10.83
CA VAL A 125 -37.26 1.15 -11.95
C VAL A 125 -38.11 -0.11 -11.75
N ARG A 126 -38.02 -0.78 -10.60
CA ARG A 126 -38.75 -2.04 -10.35
C ARG A 126 -40.27 -1.89 -10.38
N LYS A 127 -40.81 -0.72 -9.98
CA LYS A 127 -42.27 -0.50 -9.85
C LYS A 127 -42.91 0.19 -11.05
N PHE A 128 -42.17 1.01 -11.80
CA PHE A 128 -42.74 1.84 -12.86
C PHE A 128 -42.17 1.56 -14.25
N PHE A 129 -40.93 1.07 -14.37
CA PHE A 129 -40.41 0.73 -15.71
C PHE A 129 -41.14 -0.50 -16.23
N PRO A 130 -41.49 -0.52 -17.52
CA PRO A 130 -42.10 -1.70 -18.12
C PRO A 130 -41.15 -2.90 -18.02
N GLU A 131 -41.71 -4.11 -17.89
CA GLU A 131 -40.91 -5.33 -17.99
C GLU A 131 -40.64 -5.59 -19.46
N GLU A 132 -39.48 -5.12 -19.94
CA GLU A 132 -39.02 -5.40 -21.28
C GLU A 132 -38.14 -6.65 -21.30
N VAL A 133 -38.52 -7.63 -22.13
CA VAL A 133 -37.68 -8.78 -22.47
C VAL A 133 -37.32 -8.65 -23.94
N SER A 134 -36.06 -8.32 -24.22
CA SER A 134 -35.51 -8.24 -25.56
C SER A 134 -34.47 -9.35 -25.78
N VAL A 135 -34.47 -9.91 -27.00
CA VAL A 135 -33.51 -10.92 -27.44
C VAL A 135 -32.70 -10.33 -28.58
N GLN A 136 -31.41 -10.12 -28.35
CA GLN A 136 -30.48 -9.68 -29.38
C GLN A 136 -29.70 -10.87 -29.92
N GLN A 137 -29.63 -11.00 -31.25
CA GLN A 137 -28.69 -11.94 -31.87
C GLN A 137 -27.27 -11.42 -31.68
N ARG A 138 -26.41 -12.24 -31.07
CA ARG A 138 -25.01 -11.88 -30.85
C ARG A 138 -24.23 -12.14 -32.13
N HIS A 139 -23.60 -11.11 -32.68
CA HIS A 139 -22.63 -11.24 -33.78
C HIS A 139 -21.23 -11.56 -33.26
N ASP A 140 -21.14 -12.60 -32.43
CA ASP A 140 -19.85 -13.08 -31.92
C ASP A 140 -19.20 -14.08 -32.87
N GLY A 141 -17.89 -14.23 -32.73
CA GLY A 141 -17.10 -15.15 -33.54
C GLY A 141 -16.26 -14.43 -34.57
N PRO A 142 -15.64 -15.16 -35.52
CA PRO A 142 -14.86 -14.52 -36.57
C PRO A 142 -15.77 -13.65 -37.43
N SER A 143 -15.27 -12.49 -37.86
CA SER A 143 -15.91 -11.73 -38.93
C SER A 143 -16.12 -12.61 -40.16
N ASP A 144 -17.08 -12.24 -41.01
CA ASP A 144 -17.36 -12.97 -42.23
C ASP A 144 -16.11 -13.09 -43.13
N GLU A 145 -16.09 -14.14 -43.94
CA GLU A 145 -14.92 -14.47 -44.76
C GLU A 145 -14.60 -13.36 -45.76
N VAL A 146 -15.61 -12.61 -46.23
CA VAL A 146 -15.40 -11.47 -47.13
C VAL A 146 -14.66 -10.36 -46.39
N ALA A 147 -15.14 -9.91 -45.23
CA ALA A 147 -14.47 -8.89 -44.42
C ALA A 147 -13.04 -9.30 -44.03
N ARG A 148 -12.84 -10.54 -43.58
CA ARG A 148 -11.50 -11.04 -43.23
C ARG A 148 -10.56 -11.01 -44.43
N ARG A 149 -11.00 -11.53 -45.58
CA ARG A 149 -10.16 -11.57 -46.79
C ARG A 149 -9.91 -10.19 -47.36
N THR A 150 -10.89 -9.31 -47.39
CA THR A 150 -10.73 -7.95 -47.94
C THR A 150 -9.81 -7.10 -47.07
N VAL A 151 -9.96 -7.15 -45.74
CA VAL A 151 -9.06 -6.43 -44.82
C VAL A 151 -7.63 -6.97 -44.89
N MET A 152 -7.46 -8.30 -44.92
CA MET A 152 -6.13 -8.90 -45.07
C MET A 152 -5.51 -8.57 -46.43
N ALA A 153 -6.30 -8.59 -47.51
CA ALA A 153 -5.84 -8.20 -48.84
C ALA A 153 -5.47 -6.71 -48.89
N GLN A 154 -6.24 -5.84 -48.25
CA GLN A 154 -5.95 -4.41 -48.15
C GLN A 154 -4.64 -4.16 -47.38
N LEU A 155 -4.44 -4.82 -46.23
CA LEU A 155 -3.21 -4.73 -45.45
C LEU A 155 -2.00 -5.27 -46.23
N ALA A 156 -2.16 -6.40 -46.91
CA ALA A 156 -1.12 -7.00 -47.75
C ALA A 156 -0.79 -6.13 -48.97
N SER A 157 -1.80 -5.52 -49.61
CA SER A 157 -1.61 -4.58 -50.71
C SER A 157 -0.84 -3.36 -50.23
N ALA A 158 -1.28 -2.71 -49.15
CA ALA A 158 -0.57 -1.57 -48.56
C ALA A 158 0.89 -1.90 -48.24
N GLY A 159 1.16 -3.07 -47.66
CA GLY A 159 2.52 -3.55 -47.43
C GLY A 159 3.35 -3.76 -48.71
N LYS A 160 2.76 -4.28 -49.79
CA LYS A 160 3.42 -4.48 -51.09
C LYS A 160 3.65 -3.15 -51.83
N ASP A 161 2.66 -2.28 -51.83
CA ASP A 161 2.64 -0.99 -52.55
C ASP A 161 3.67 -0.02 -51.98
N THR A 162 3.97 -0.08 -50.68
CA THR A 162 5.09 0.67 -50.09
C THR A 162 6.47 0.19 -50.56
N THR A 163 6.55 -1.01 -51.14
CA THR A 163 7.80 -1.66 -51.59
C THR A 163 8.84 -1.89 -50.48
N ILE A 164 8.48 -1.72 -49.20
CA ILE A 164 9.39 -1.75 -48.06
C ILE A 164 10.13 -3.09 -47.91
N ALA A 165 9.51 -4.19 -48.32
CA ALA A 165 10.07 -5.53 -48.24
C ALA A 165 11.43 -5.66 -48.95
N ARG A 166 11.62 -4.99 -50.09
CA ARG A 166 12.86 -5.01 -50.89
C ARG A 166 13.85 -3.88 -50.57
N ARG A 167 13.54 -3.00 -49.62
CA ARG A 167 14.41 -1.90 -49.18
C ARG A 167 15.17 -2.28 -47.91
N SER A 168 16.12 -3.21 -48.05
CA SER A 168 16.88 -3.77 -46.91
C SER A 168 17.62 -2.72 -46.09
N LEU A 169 18.20 -1.70 -46.74
CA LEU A 169 18.90 -0.61 -46.05
C LEU A 169 17.93 0.19 -45.17
N ILE A 170 16.76 0.58 -45.68
CA ILE A 170 15.74 1.33 -44.92
C ILE A 170 15.23 0.53 -43.72
N LYS A 171 14.90 -0.76 -43.91
CA LYS A 171 14.44 -1.60 -42.79
C LYS A 171 15.50 -1.75 -41.70
N ARG A 172 16.76 -1.98 -42.10
CA ARG A 172 17.87 -2.14 -41.16
C ARG A 172 18.17 -0.84 -40.42
N SER A 173 18.18 0.30 -41.12
CA SER A 173 18.42 1.60 -40.48
C SER A 173 17.26 2.02 -39.58
N ALA A 174 16.01 1.83 -40.00
CA ALA A 174 14.84 2.11 -39.17
C ALA A 174 14.78 1.20 -37.93
N GLY A 175 15.07 -0.10 -38.07
CA GLY A 175 15.17 -1.03 -36.95
C GLY A 175 16.30 -0.67 -35.98
N ALA A 176 17.48 -0.29 -36.51
CA ALA A 176 18.59 0.18 -35.69
C ALA A 176 18.23 1.48 -34.94
N ALA A 177 17.62 2.46 -35.63
CA ALA A 177 17.18 3.71 -35.02
C ALA A 177 16.14 3.44 -33.92
N ALA A 178 15.08 2.69 -34.21
CA ALA A 178 14.06 2.33 -33.22
C ALA A 178 14.64 1.56 -32.04
N GLY A 179 15.58 0.64 -32.28
CA GLY A 179 16.29 -0.10 -31.23
C GLY A 179 17.14 0.82 -30.34
N LEU A 180 17.93 1.71 -30.93
CA LEU A 180 18.76 2.67 -30.19
C LEU A 180 17.90 3.67 -29.40
N PHE A 181 16.83 4.19 -30.00
CA PHE A 181 15.87 5.05 -29.29
C PHE A 181 15.19 4.30 -28.16
N GLY A 182 14.75 3.06 -28.38
CA GLY A 182 14.12 2.24 -27.35
C GLY A 182 15.06 1.95 -26.16
N ILE A 183 16.31 1.58 -26.44
CA ILE A 183 17.34 1.37 -25.40
C ILE A 183 17.65 2.68 -24.68
N GLY A 184 17.86 3.77 -25.42
CA GLY A 184 18.16 5.08 -24.85
C GLY A 184 17.05 5.59 -23.93
N LEU A 185 15.79 5.49 -24.38
CA LEU A 185 14.63 5.84 -23.56
C LEU A 185 14.48 4.91 -22.35
N GLY A 186 14.73 3.61 -22.52
CA GLY A 186 14.71 2.65 -21.41
C GLY A 186 15.76 2.98 -20.34
N ILE A 187 16.99 3.28 -20.74
CA ILE A 187 18.06 3.71 -19.84
C ILE A 187 17.72 5.06 -19.20
N ALA A 188 17.22 6.04 -19.95
CA ALA A 188 16.86 7.34 -19.40
C ALA A 188 15.70 7.24 -18.39
N ALA A 189 14.73 6.36 -18.63
CA ALA A 189 13.58 6.17 -17.75
C ALA A 189 13.92 5.37 -16.49
N ILE A 190 14.72 4.30 -16.61
CA ILE A 190 15.00 3.36 -15.49
C ILE A 190 16.32 3.70 -14.79
N GLY A 191 17.33 4.20 -15.50
CA GLY A 191 18.66 4.49 -15.00
C GLY A 191 18.68 5.35 -13.73
N PRO A 192 17.90 6.44 -13.62
CA PRO A 192 17.83 7.25 -12.39
C PRO A 192 17.29 6.51 -11.16
N LEU A 193 16.55 5.41 -11.35
CA LEU A 193 16.01 4.57 -10.28
C LEU A 193 17.02 3.53 -9.78
N ILE A 194 18.03 3.20 -10.59
CA ILE A 194 19.09 2.24 -10.22
C ILE A 194 20.15 2.98 -9.41
N ARG A 195 20.19 2.71 -8.11
CA ARG A 195 21.22 3.25 -7.19
C ARG A 195 22.34 2.23 -7.01
N ASN A 196 23.56 2.73 -6.78
CA ASN A 196 24.67 1.89 -6.34
C ASN A 196 24.69 1.85 -4.80
N PRO A 197 24.26 0.76 -4.15
CA PRO A 197 24.26 0.65 -2.69
C PRO A 197 25.68 0.56 -2.10
N TRP A 198 26.69 0.31 -2.95
CA TRP A 198 28.09 0.12 -2.56
C TRP A 198 29.00 1.27 -3.01
N LYS A 199 28.41 2.45 -3.25
CA LYS A 199 29.14 3.64 -3.75
C LYS A 199 30.34 3.99 -2.87
N ASP A 200 30.21 3.80 -1.57
CA ASP A 200 31.20 4.20 -0.57
C ASP A 200 32.08 3.01 -0.12
N GLY A 201 32.02 1.88 -0.83
CA GLY A 201 32.85 0.70 -0.58
C GLY A 201 32.71 0.19 0.87
N PRO A 202 33.79 0.13 1.67
CA PRO A 202 33.74 -0.32 3.07
C PRO A 202 32.90 0.61 3.96
N ASP A 203 32.66 1.85 3.54
CA ASP A 203 31.88 2.86 4.28
C ASP A 203 30.40 2.87 3.86
N SER A 204 29.96 1.90 3.07
CA SER A 204 28.58 1.87 2.56
C SER A 204 27.56 1.64 3.69
N PRO A 205 26.32 2.16 3.58
CA PRO A 205 25.35 2.22 4.69
C PRO A 205 24.94 0.88 5.33
N LEU A 206 25.21 -0.27 4.72
CA LEU A 206 24.91 -1.60 5.29
C LEU A 206 26.09 -2.22 6.05
N TRP A 207 27.28 -1.63 5.96
CA TRP A 207 28.50 -2.13 6.61
C TRP A 207 28.87 -1.37 7.87
N VAL A 208 28.40 -0.12 7.99
CA VAL A 208 28.80 0.81 9.03
C VAL A 208 27.57 1.38 9.68
N THR A 209 27.63 1.56 10.99
CA THR A 209 26.51 2.14 11.74
C THR A 209 26.91 3.46 12.39
N GLY A 210 25.94 4.16 12.96
CA GLY A 210 26.18 5.34 13.79
C GLY A 210 27.07 5.09 15.02
N TRP A 211 27.39 3.83 15.37
CA TRP A 211 28.30 3.49 16.46
C TRP A 211 29.79 3.56 16.09
N ARG A 212 30.11 3.65 14.80
CA ARG A 212 31.49 3.78 14.35
C ARG A 212 32.11 5.10 14.84
N PRO A 213 33.25 5.07 15.54
CA PRO A 213 33.97 6.29 15.87
C PRO A 213 34.39 7.04 14.61
N GLU A 214 34.13 8.35 14.56
CA GLU A 214 34.56 9.23 13.48
C GLU A 214 35.68 10.13 14.00
N ASN A 215 36.79 10.23 13.28
CA ASN A 215 37.94 11.07 13.66
C ASN A 215 38.50 10.79 15.09
N GLY A 216 38.29 9.59 15.61
CA GLY A 216 38.67 9.21 16.98
C GLY A 216 37.78 9.78 18.08
N GLU A 217 36.63 10.38 17.73
CA GLU A 217 35.67 10.88 18.69
C GLU A 217 35.00 9.73 19.44
N THR A 218 34.81 9.94 20.74
CA THR A 218 34.14 8.98 21.63
C THR A 218 32.65 8.94 21.36
N VAL A 219 32.11 7.74 21.17
CA VAL A 219 30.67 7.52 20.99
C VAL A 219 30.05 7.09 22.31
N PHE A 220 29.28 7.96 22.92
CA PHE A 220 28.57 7.71 24.17
C PHE A 220 27.28 6.93 23.94
N LEU A 221 26.89 6.14 24.94
CA LEU A 221 25.57 5.55 25.00
C LEU A 221 24.60 6.58 25.60
N ARG A 222 23.71 7.11 24.76
CA ARG A 222 22.68 8.08 25.15
C ARG A 222 21.33 7.41 25.31
N ALA A 223 20.64 7.66 26.43
CA ALA A 223 19.25 7.27 26.63
C ALA A 223 18.29 8.24 25.91
N ASP A 224 17.20 7.70 25.40
CA ASP A 224 16.09 8.50 24.86
C ASP A 224 15.19 9.00 26.00
N THR A 225 15.11 10.32 26.16
CA THR A 225 14.23 10.98 27.15
C THR A 225 12.89 11.43 26.56
N GLY A 226 12.69 11.21 25.25
CA GLY A 226 11.56 11.77 24.49
C GLY A 226 11.79 13.18 23.98
N GLU A 227 12.87 13.85 24.41
CA GLU A 227 13.26 15.19 23.98
C GLU A 227 14.68 15.15 23.36
N LEU A 228 14.79 15.51 22.08
CA LEU A 228 16.05 15.38 21.33
C LEU A 228 17.15 16.28 21.84
N SER A 229 16.82 17.45 22.38
CA SER A 229 17.78 18.40 22.92
C SER A 229 18.35 17.99 24.29
N GLU A 230 17.65 17.10 25.02
CA GLU A 230 18.10 16.61 26.32
C GLU A 230 19.07 15.43 26.18
N ILE A 231 20.36 15.71 26.35
CA ILE A 231 21.41 14.70 26.25
C ILE A 231 21.60 13.98 27.59
N ARG A 232 20.96 12.83 27.75
CA ARG A 232 21.16 11.92 28.89
C ARG A 232 22.14 10.80 28.55
N ARG A 233 23.42 10.96 28.93
CA ARG A 233 24.43 9.89 28.87
C ARG A 233 24.20 8.88 30.00
N VAL A 234 24.45 7.61 29.73
CA VAL A 234 24.16 6.51 30.67
C VAL A 234 25.40 6.11 31.47
N ARG A 235 25.22 5.90 32.76
CA ARG A 235 26.22 5.35 33.70
C ARG A 235 25.79 3.95 34.18
N PRO A 236 26.71 3.09 34.66
CA PRO A 236 26.35 1.80 35.24
C PRO A 236 25.27 1.90 36.34
N GLU A 237 25.40 2.84 37.26
CA GLU A 237 24.48 3.05 38.38
C GLU A 237 23.05 3.47 37.98
N ASP A 238 22.84 3.92 36.73
CA ASP A 238 21.51 4.31 36.23
C ASP A 238 20.58 3.10 36.01
N MET A 239 21.11 1.88 35.99
CA MET A 239 20.37 0.67 35.62
C MET A 239 20.29 -0.32 36.77
N GLU A 240 19.10 -0.79 37.11
CA GLU A 240 18.93 -1.86 38.10
C GLU A 240 19.30 -3.25 37.54
N PRO A 241 19.72 -4.22 38.38
CA PRO A 241 19.92 -5.60 37.94
C PRO A 241 18.66 -6.21 37.30
N GLY A 242 18.80 -6.76 36.09
CA GLY A 242 17.70 -7.30 35.30
C GLY A 242 16.93 -6.25 34.50
N SER A 243 17.43 -5.02 34.37
CA SER A 243 16.82 -3.98 33.52
C SER A 243 17.38 -3.98 32.10
N MET A 244 16.61 -3.38 31.19
CA MET A 244 17.02 -3.08 29.82
C MET A 244 16.69 -1.62 29.51
N GLN A 245 17.65 -0.91 28.93
CA GLN A 245 17.49 0.46 28.44
C GLN A 245 17.82 0.52 26.95
N THR A 246 17.04 1.28 26.20
CA THR A 246 17.39 1.58 24.80
C THR A 246 18.34 2.76 24.76
N VAL A 247 19.45 2.59 24.07
CA VAL A 247 20.48 3.62 23.90
C VAL A 247 20.78 3.86 22.42
N PHE A 248 21.22 5.06 22.13
CA PHE A 248 21.59 5.55 20.80
C PHE A 248 23.03 6.09 20.84
N PRO A 249 23.75 6.08 19.71
CA PRO A 249 25.07 6.68 19.63
C PRO A 249 24.96 8.20 19.79
N PHE A 250 25.86 8.79 20.57
CA PHE A 250 25.96 10.24 20.72
C PHE A 250 27.43 10.67 20.72
N ARG A 251 27.74 11.70 19.94
CA ARG A 251 29.03 12.38 19.92
C ARG A 251 28.89 13.78 20.49
N GLU A 252 29.91 14.28 21.18
CA GLU A 252 29.84 15.64 21.76
C GLU A 252 29.80 16.72 20.68
N SER A 253 30.36 16.46 19.50
CA SER A 253 30.25 17.31 18.31
C SER A 253 28.82 17.53 17.82
N GLU A 254 27.90 16.59 18.10
CA GLU A 254 26.48 16.66 17.72
C GLU A 254 25.65 17.49 18.72
N ARG A 255 26.24 17.92 19.84
CA ARG A 255 25.52 18.65 20.89
C ARG A 255 25.02 19.99 20.37
N GLY A 256 23.70 20.17 20.41
CA GLY A 256 23.04 21.40 19.97
C GLY A 256 22.77 21.46 18.46
N ASP A 257 23.16 20.42 17.71
CA ASP A 257 22.79 20.23 16.31
C ASP A 257 21.56 19.31 16.23
N GLU A 258 20.38 19.90 16.05
CA GLU A 258 19.13 19.16 16.02
C GLU A 258 19.07 18.16 14.85
N GLU A 259 19.66 18.49 13.70
CA GLU A 259 19.66 17.62 12.52
C GLU A 259 20.54 16.38 12.75
N ALA A 260 21.74 16.57 13.30
CA ALA A 260 22.64 15.47 13.63
C ALA A 260 22.04 14.53 14.70
N LEU A 261 21.46 15.11 15.77
CA LEU A 261 20.80 14.33 16.83
C LEU A 261 19.59 13.56 16.29
N LEU A 262 18.79 14.19 15.42
CA LEU A 262 17.66 13.53 14.77
C LEU A 262 18.11 12.40 13.85
N HIS A 263 19.19 12.60 13.10
CA HIS A 263 19.77 11.60 12.21
C HIS A 263 20.21 10.35 13.02
N ALA A 264 20.95 10.55 14.11
CA ALA A 264 21.37 9.46 15.00
C ALA A 264 20.18 8.73 15.64
N GLN A 265 19.15 9.46 16.08
CA GLN A 265 17.96 8.87 16.72
C GLN A 265 17.08 8.08 15.74
N LYS A 266 16.99 8.53 14.48
CA LYS A 266 16.16 7.91 13.43
C LYS A 266 16.86 6.85 12.59
N ALA A 267 18.19 6.73 12.71
CA ALA A 267 18.95 5.71 12.01
C ALA A 267 18.43 4.31 12.37
N SER A 268 18.07 3.53 11.36
CA SER A 268 17.37 2.25 11.53
C SER A 268 18.20 1.17 12.21
N ASP A 269 19.51 1.32 12.25
CA ASP A 269 20.52 0.41 12.78
C ASP A 269 21.20 0.92 14.07
N ALA A 270 20.88 2.15 14.49
CA ALA A 270 21.44 2.78 15.67
C ALA A 270 20.94 2.25 17.03
N PRO A 271 19.66 1.85 17.24
CA PRO A 271 19.20 1.56 18.58
C PRO A 271 19.81 0.26 19.13
N VAL A 272 20.31 0.34 20.36
CA VAL A 272 20.93 -0.76 21.10
C VAL A 272 20.18 -0.98 22.41
N MET A 273 20.00 -2.24 22.77
CA MET A 273 19.54 -2.65 24.10
C MET A 273 20.76 -2.81 24.99
N LEU A 274 20.95 -1.86 25.90
CA LEU A 274 21.84 -2.04 27.03
C LEU A 274 21.09 -2.85 28.09
N ILE A 275 21.55 -4.07 28.37
CA ILE A 275 20.95 -5.00 29.32
C ILE A 275 21.90 -5.17 30.49
N ARG A 276 21.44 -4.92 31.72
CA ARG A 276 22.18 -5.27 32.93
C ARG A 276 21.64 -6.61 33.44
N LEU A 277 22.42 -7.68 33.30
CA LEU A 277 22.05 -8.97 33.88
C LEU A 277 22.12 -8.91 35.42
N ARG A 278 21.44 -9.85 36.09
CA ARG A 278 21.58 -9.96 37.55
C ARG A 278 22.99 -10.47 37.89
N PRO A 279 23.66 -9.91 38.91
CA PRO A 279 24.98 -10.39 39.31
C PRO A 279 25.01 -11.91 39.52
N GLY A 280 26.04 -12.57 39.01
CA GLY A 280 26.21 -14.03 39.10
C GLY A 280 25.39 -14.83 38.09
N THR A 281 24.67 -14.19 37.16
CA THR A 281 23.98 -14.89 36.06
C THR A 281 25.03 -15.60 35.17
N PRO A 282 24.94 -16.92 34.94
CA PRO A 282 25.82 -17.61 34.02
C PRO A 282 25.60 -17.14 32.57
N VAL A 283 26.69 -16.80 31.88
CA VAL A 283 26.64 -16.32 30.49
C VAL A 283 27.61 -17.11 29.62
N VAL A 284 27.13 -17.52 28.44
CA VAL A 284 27.96 -18.01 27.35
C VAL A 284 28.23 -16.83 26.42
N LYS A 285 29.50 -16.44 26.33
CA LYS A 285 29.94 -15.38 25.40
C LYS A 285 30.27 -15.96 24.03
N ARG A 286 30.10 -15.15 22.99
CA ARG A 286 30.41 -15.56 21.62
C ARG A 286 31.93 -15.61 21.42
N ALA A 287 32.39 -16.60 20.67
CA ALA A 287 33.78 -16.72 20.29
C ALA A 287 34.26 -15.44 19.56
N GLY A 288 35.35 -14.84 20.03
CA GLY A 288 35.91 -13.59 19.48
C GLY A 288 35.19 -12.30 19.92
N GLN A 289 34.24 -12.39 20.85
CA GLN A 289 33.51 -11.25 21.43
C GLN A 289 33.45 -11.33 22.96
N GLU A 290 34.39 -12.04 23.58
CA GLU A 290 34.38 -12.36 25.01
C GLU A 290 34.59 -11.14 25.93
N ASP A 291 35.12 -10.05 25.38
CA ASP A 291 35.43 -8.81 26.11
C ASP A 291 34.51 -7.64 25.73
N PHE A 292 33.40 -7.89 25.02
CA PHE A 292 32.48 -6.85 24.55
C PHE A 292 31.59 -6.26 25.65
N ASN A 293 31.39 -7.01 26.74
CA ASN A 293 30.59 -6.58 27.88
C ASN A 293 31.45 -5.84 28.91
N TYR A 294 30.84 -4.91 29.64
CA TYR A 294 31.44 -4.30 30.83
C TYR A 294 30.74 -4.89 32.07
N GLY A 295 31.43 -5.64 32.93
CA GLY A 295 30.81 -6.29 34.08
C GLY A 295 29.56 -7.11 33.70
N ASP A 296 28.43 -6.85 34.35
CA ASP A 296 27.14 -7.51 34.05
C ASP A 296 26.33 -6.83 32.91
N TYR A 297 26.91 -5.87 32.19
CA TYR A 297 26.25 -5.07 31.15
C TYR A 297 26.57 -5.57 29.75
N TYR A 298 25.53 -5.91 28.99
CA TYR A 298 25.62 -6.42 27.62
C TYR A 298 24.83 -5.50 26.70
N ALA A 299 25.46 -5.04 25.62
CA ALA A 299 24.84 -4.16 24.64
C ALA A 299 24.59 -4.95 23.35
N PHE A 300 23.33 -5.23 23.02
CA PHE A 300 22.96 -5.91 21.77
C PHE A 300 22.19 -4.96 20.86
N SER A 301 22.39 -5.06 19.54
CA SER A 301 21.54 -4.32 18.60
C SER A 301 20.07 -4.66 18.86
N LYS A 302 19.23 -3.62 18.88
CA LYS A 302 17.78 -3.78 18.99
C LYS A 302 17.18 -4.29 17.68
N ILE A 303 17.94 -4.36 16.59
CA ILE A 303 17.42 -4.66 15.25
C ILE A 303 17.44 -6.16 15.00
N CYS A 304 16.25 -6.75 14.88
CA CYS A 304 16.09 -8.18 14.65
C CYS A 304 16.81 -8.63 13.37
N THR A 305 17.61 -9.69 13.48
CA THR A 305 18.37 -10.29 12.36
C THR A 305 17.52 -11.00 11.29
N HIS A 306 16.21 -11.10 11.50
CA HIS A 306 15.27 -11.62 10.52
C HIS A 306 14.87 -10.54 9.50
N LEU A 307 13.96 -9.63 9.88
CA LEU A 307 13.37 -8.60 9.01
C LEU A 307 13.45 -7.19 9.61
N GLY A 308 14.32 -6.96 10.60
CA GLY A 308 14.71 -5.60 11.01
C GLY A 308 13.79 -4.92 12.02
N CYS A 309 12.76 -5.60 12.53
CA CYS A 309 11.94 -5.05 13.59
C CYS A 309 12.75 -4.81 14.88
N PRO A 310 12.49 -3.71 15.62
CA PRO A 310 13.05 -3.49 16.95
C PRO A 310 12.59 -4.56 17.95
N THR A 311 13.52 -5.28 18.57
CA THR A 311 13.27 -6.31 19.59
C THR A 311 13.07 -5.70 20.97
N SER A 312 12.05 -4.84 21.11
CA SER A 312 11.84 -4.01 22.30
C SER A 312 11.39 -4.72 23.57
N LEU A 313 10.97 -5.99 23.48
CA LEU A 313 10.40 -6.71 24.61
C LEU A 313 11.50 -7.52 25.30
N TYR A 314 11.79 -7.23 26.57
CA TYR A 314 12.78 -7.97 27.36
C TYR A 314 12.11 -8.61 28.58
N GLN A 315 12.25 -9.93 28.69
CA GLN A 315 11.75 -10.71 29.82
C GLN A 315 12.92 -11.05 30.75
N ALA A 316 13.04 -10.30 31.84
CA ALA A 316 14.16 -10.37 32.77
C ALA A 316 14.23 -11.67 33.59
N GLN A 317 13.12 -12.39 33.76
CA GLN A 317 13.09 -13.67 34.49
C GLN A 317 13.88 -14.75 33.75
N ASP A 318 13.71 -14.82 32.43
CA ASP A 318 14.31 -15.86 31.58
C ASP A 318 15.44 -15.31 30.69
N ASN A 319 15.78 -14.03 30.84
CA ASN A 319 16.76 -13.29 30.03
C ASN A 319 16.49 -13.39 28.52
N ARG A 320 15.21 -13.31 28.13
CA ARG A 320 14.80 -13.40 26.72
C ARG A 320 14.54 -12.02 26.15
N ILE A 321 15.04 -11.82 24.94
CA ILE A 321 14.76 -10.67 24.08
C ILE A 321 13.75 -11.14 23.03
N LEU A 322 12.60 -10.48 22.92
CA LEU A 322 11.50 -10.87 22.04
C LEU A 322 11.26 -9.81 20.96
N CYS A 323 11.16 -10.28 19.72
CA CYS A 323 10.72 -9.50 18.58
C CYS A 323 9.19 -9.49 18.48
N PRO A 324 8.51 -8.33 18.57
CA PRO A 324 7.04 -8.29 18.54
C PRO A 324 6.44 -8.63 17.17
N CYS A 325 7.22 -8.54 16.08
CA CYS A 325 6.70 -8.76 14.72
C CYS A 325 6.45 -10.24 14.40
N HIS A 326 7.47 -11.08 14.59
CA HIS A 326 7.42 -12.50 14.19
C HIS A 326 7.91 -13.43 15.32
N GLN A 327 7.94 -12.90 16.54
CA GLN A 327 8.18 -13.66 17.77
C GLN A 327 9.53 -14.36 17.86
N SER A 328 10.54 -13.95 17.07
CA SER A 328 11.91 -14.40 17.29
C SER A 328 12.31 -14.09 18.74
N GLN A 329 12.83 -15.10 19.43
CA GLN A 329 13.31 -14.98 20.80
C GLN A 329 14.81 -15.22 20.81
N PHE A 330 15.54 -14.32 21.45
CA PHE A 330 16.99 -14.39 21.60
C PHE A 330 17.33 -14.52 23.08
N LEU A 331 18.32 -15.35 23.40
CA LEU A 331 18.73 -15.56 24.79
C LEU A 331 19.90 -14.62 25.13
N ALA A 332 19.66 -13.62 25.97
CA ALA A 332 20.67 -12.61 26.33
C ALA A 332 21.87 -13.23 27.08
N THR A 333 21.67 -14.36 27.76
CA THR A 333 22.73 -15.13 28.45
C THR A 333 23.53 -16.05 27.53
N GLU A 334 23.18 -16.14 26.24
CA GLU A 334 23.90 -16.95 25.26
C GLU A 334 24.12 -16.11 24.00
N TYR A 335 24.93 -15.05 24.12
CA TYR A 335 25.30 -14.10 23.06
C TYR A 335 24.15 -13.62 22.15
N ALA A 336 22.94 -13.51 22.71
CA ALA A 336 21.72 -13.22 21.95
C ALA A 336 21.47 -14.17 20.78
N ARG A 337 21.80 -15.46 20.94
CA ARG A 337 21.46 -16.54 19.99
C ARG A 337 19.94 -16.68 19.90
N PRO A 338 19.37 -16.83 18.68
CA PRO A 338 17.96 -17.16 18.54
C PRO A 338 17.68 -18.56 19.11
N VAL A 339 16.64 -18.65 19.93
CA VAL A 339 16.13 -19.90 20.53
C VAL A 339 14.73 -20.25 20.08
N PHE A 340 14.04 -19.33 19.40
CA PHE A 340 12.71 -19.53 18.82
C PHE A 340 12.46 -18.52 17.70
N GLY A 341 11.49 -18.84 16.83
CA GLY A 341 11.04 -17.99 15.72
C GLY A 341 11.96 -18.04 14.49
N PRO A 342 11.70 -17.19 13.48
CA PRO A 342 12.35 -17.29 12.16
C PRO A 342 13.76 -16.68 12.09
N ALA A 343 14.24 -16.00 13.13
CA ALA A 343 15.60 -15.46 13.12
C ALA A 343 16.63 -16.59 13.21
N THR A 344 17.59 -16.62 12.29
CA THR A 344 18.62 -17.67 12.22
C THR A 344 20.00 -17.20 12.69
N ARG A 345 20.14 -15.94 13.09
CA ARG A 345 21.41 -15.34 13.53
C ARG A 345 21.27 -14.63 14.87
N ALA A 346 22.35 -14.64 15.66
CA ALA A 346 22.43 -13.89 16.90
C ALA A 346 22.31 -12.38 16.64
N LEU A 347 21.80 -11.63 17.62
CA LEU A 347 21.85 -10.17 17.55
C LEU A 347 23.32 -9.71 17.68
N PRO A 348 23.81 -8.78 16.83
CA PRO A 348 25.15 -8.23 16.98
C PRO A 348 25.34 -7.60 18.36
N GLN A 349 26.47 -7.89 19.01
CA GLN A 349 26.84 -7.30 20.30
C GLN A 349 27.77 -6.10 20.06
N LEU A 350 27.46 -4.97 20.69
CA LEU A 350 28.27 -3.75 20.66
C LEU A 350 29.36 -3.83 21.76
N PRO A 351 30.64 -3.61 21.42
CA PRO A 351 31.70 -3.54 22.42
C PRO A 351 31.58 -2.26 23.25
N ILE A 352 31.41 -2.37 24.56
CA ILE A 352 31.24 -1.23 25.46
C ILE A 352 32.31 -1.19 26.56
N THR A 353 32.58 0.02 27.07
CA THR A 353 33.37 0.27 28.28
C THR A 353 32.82 1.50 28.99
N VAL A 354 33.46 1.89 30.09
CA VAL A 354 33.20 3.13 30.81
C VAL A 354 34.39 4.08 30.63
N ASP A 355 34.12 5.37 30.44
CA ASP A 355 35.14 6.43 30.35
C ASP A 355 35.71 6.80 31.73
N GLU A 356 36.64 7.77 31.77
CA GLU A 356 37.25 8.24 33.03
C GLU A 356 36.23 8.92 33.97
N GLN A 357 35.16 9.47 33.39
CA GLN A 357 34.10 10.19 34.09
C GLN A 357 32.98 9.26 34.58
N GLY A 358 32.98 7.98 34.20
CA GLY A 358 32.01 6.97 34.61
C GLY A 358 30.82 6.76 33.64
N TYR A 359 30.85 7.29 32.41
CA TYR A 359 29.82 7.09 31.39
C TYR A 359 30.12 5.93 30.46
N PHE A 360 29.09 5.23 29.99
CA PHE A 360 29.23 4.21 28.97
C PHE A 360 29.61 4.80 27.61
N VAL A 361 30.59 4.16 26.97
CA VAL A 361 31.08 4.48 25.63
C VAL A 361 31.24 3.20 24.81
N ALA A 362 31.03 3.30 23.49
CA ALA A 362 31.34 2.22 22.56
C ALA A 362 32.84 2.21 22.25
N ARG A 363 33.47 1.03 22.26
CA ARG A 363 34.90 0.89 21.91
C ARG A 363 35.13 0.88 20.40
N SER A 364 34.14 0.44 19.63
CA SER A 364 34.14 0.37 18.17
C SER A 364 32.72 0.23 17.63
N ASP A 365 32.59 0.21 16.31
CA ASP A 365 31.37 -0.27 15.65
C ASP A 365 31.15 -1.78 15.93
N PHE A 366 30.00 -2.30 15.49
CA PHE A 366 29.73 -3.72 15.44
C PHE A 366 30.71 -4.43 14.49
N PRO A 367 31.24 -5.63 14.86
CA PRO A 367 32.04 -6.43 13.94
C PRO A 367 31.21 -7.09 12.82
N GLU A 368 29.87 -7.06 12.95
CA GLU A 368 28.93 -7.68 12.01
C GLU A 368 27.87 -6.66 11.61
N ALA A 369 27.39 -6.78 10.36
CA ALA A 369 26.30 -5.94 9.87
C ALA A 369 25.03 -6.12 10.73
N VAL A 370 24.46 -4.97 11.13
CA VAL A 370 23.25 -4.88 11.95
C VAL A 370 22.00 -5.20 11.14
N GLY A 371 21.06 -5.89 11.79
CA GLY A 371 19.74 -6.17 11.22
C GLY A 371 19.71 -7.34 10.23
N PRO A 372 18.77 -7.35 9.27
CA PRO A 372 18.54 -8.43 8.31
C PRO A 372 19.76 -8.80 7.47
N ALA A 373 19.75 -10.02 6.94
CA ALA A 373 20.78 -10.43 5.99
C ALA A 373 20.54 -9.78 4.62
N PHE A 374 21.63 -9.50 3.92
CA PHE A 374 21.65 -9.09 2.52
C PHE A 374 22.67 -9.96 1.77
N TRP A 375 22.62 -9.94 0.44
CA TRP A 375 23.30 -10.92 -0.42
C TRP A 375 24.82 -10.95 -0.23
N GLU A 376 25.45 -9.80 -0.03
CA GLU A 376 26.90 -9.63 0.12
C GLU A 376 27.40 -9.85 1.55
N ARG A 377 26.49 -10.03 2.54
CA ARG A 377 26.85 -10.15 3.97
C ARG A 377 27.74 -11.37 4.20
N ARG A 378 28.85 -11.17 4.93
CA ARG A 378 29.72 -12.24 5.43
C ARG A 378 29.18 -12.80 6.75
N SER A 379 29.24 -14.12 6.93
CA SER A 379 28.65 -14.84 8.07
C SER A 379 29.59 -14.99 9.25
#